data_AF-A0A845L258-F1
#
_entry.id   AF-A0A845L258-F1
#
_cell.length_a   1.000
_cell.length_b   1.000
_cell.length_c   1.000
_cell.angle_alpha   90.00
_cell.angle_beta   90.00
_cell.angle_gamma   90.00
#
_symmetry.space_group_name_H-M   'P 1'
#
loop_
_entity.id
_entity.type
_entity.pdbx_description
1 polymer ?
#
loop_
_entity_poly.entity_id
_entity_poly.type
_entity_poly.pdbx_seq_one_letter_code
_entity_poly.pdbx_strand_id
1 'polypeptide(L)'
;MLLNAIFELGAPQQTTQTTIREEGGEKLNGMFFDLLKSVDADWATAIHDQEGKPFAISTLRSLARQTPMFIPPDHPSSSPKEGTGQNEGRRWRFTIRSPDQRLSEVIDQSAAEWEGKVDRIGNARLVIRNI
;
A
#
# COMPACT_ATOMS: atom_id res chain seq x y z
N MET A 1 -4.21 20.79 10.13
CA MET A 1 -4.96 19.54 9.88
C MET A 1 -3.93 18.42 9.76
N LEU A 2 -4.10 17.29 10.47
CA LEU A 2 -3.20 16.13 10.37
C LEU A 2 -3.85 15.09 9.44
N LEU A 3 -3.68 15.26 8.13
CA LEU A 3 -3.74 14.13 7.22
C LEU A 3 -2.43 14.12 6.46
N ASN A 4 -1.84 12.95 6.40
CA ASN A 4 -0.65 12.69 5.62
C ASN A 4 -0.93 11.36 4.92
N ALA A 5 -0.49 11.29 3.68
CA ALA A 5 -1.05 10.47 2.61
C ALA A 5 -1.47 9.03 2.99
N ILE A 6 -2.59 8.63 2.39
CA ILE A 6 -3.14 7.28 2.49
C ILE A 6 -2.76 6.53 1.21
N PHE A 7 -2.14 5.37 1.39
CA PHE A 7 -1.68 4.56 0.27
C PHE A 7 -2.38 3.21 0.27
N GLU A 8 -2.74 2.77 -0.93
CA GLU A 8 -3.26 1.45 -1.24
C GLU A 8 -2.26 0.71 -2.13
N LEU A 9 -1.96 -0.53 -1.76
CA LEU A 9 -1.10 -1.43 -2.52
C LEU A 9 -1.98 -2.50 -3.16
N GLY A 10 -2.00 -2.56 -4.49
CA GLY A 10 -2.75 -3.56 -5.24
C GLY A 10 -1.83 -4.62 -5.84
N ALA A 11 -2.12 -5.91 -5.62
CA ALA A 11 -1.45 -6.97 -6.37
C ALA A 11 -1.95 -6.99 -7.83
N PRO A 12 -1.06 -7.12 -8.83
CA PRO A 12 -1.48 -7.36 -10.21
C PRO A 12 -2.23 -8.69 -10.28
N GLN A 13 -3.30 -8.74 -11.10
CA GLN A 13 -4.30 -9.82 -11.15
C GLN A 13 -3.75 -11.25 -11.42
N GLN A 14 -2.44 -11.40 -11.68
CA GLN A 14 -1.80 -12.66 -12.05
C GLN A 14 -0.92 -13.30 -10.97
N THR A 15 -0.81 -12.75 -9.75
CA THR A 15 0.01 -13.40 -8.70
C THR A 15 -0.81 -14.39 -7.88
N THR A 16 -0.52 -15.68 -8.05
CA THR A 16 -1.26 -16.83 -7.49
C THR A 16 -1.13 -17.01 -5.98
N GLN A 17 -0.19 -16.32 -5.29
CA GLN A 17 -0.08 -16.40 -3.84
C GLN A 17 0.70 -15.21 -3.26
N THR A 18 -0.02 -14.16 -2.85
CA THR A 18 0.57 -12.99 -2.20
C THR A 18 0.52 -13.17 -0.68
N THR A 19 1.65 -13.55 -0.08
CA THR A 19 1.78 -13.71 1.38
C THR A 19 2.63 -12.56 1.92
N ILE A 20 1.98 -11.46 2.26
CA ILE A 20 2.63 -10.38 3.02
C ILE A 20 2.53 -10.77 4.49
N ARG A 21 3.65 -11.22 5.08
CA ARG A 21 3.74 -11.39 6.54
C ARG A 21 3.62 -10.02 7.20
N GLU A 22 3.14 -9.99 8.45
CA GLU A 22 2.98 -8.76 9.24
C GLU A 22 4.31 -7.96 9.44
N GLU A 23 5.45 -8.52 9.01
CA GLU A 23 6.77 -7.91 8.82
C GLU A 23 6.82 -6.74 7.80
N GLY A 24 5.67 -6.29 7.27
CA GLY A 24 5.60 -5.20 6.29
C GLY A 24 6.15 -3.86 6.79
N GLY A 25 6.29 -3.63 8.10
CA GLY A 25 6.72 -2.36 8.68
C GLY A 25 8.13 -1.90 8.24
N GLU A 26 9.12 -2.80 8.24
CA GLU A 26 10.47 -2.46 7.78
C GLU A 26 10.50 -2.18 6.29
N LYS A 27 9.74 -2.95 5.50
CA LYS A 27 9.64 -2.73 4.06
C LYS A 27 8.93 -1.43 3.70
N LEU A 28 7.89 -1.06 4.45
CA LEU A 28 7.22 0.23 4.28
C LEU A 28 8.14 1.40 4.65
N ASN A 29 8.98 1.25 5.67
CA ASN A 29 10.01 2.24 5.99
C ASN A 29 11.05 2.34 4.87
N GLY A 30 11.55 1.21 4.37
CA GLY A 30 12.50 1.19 3.24
C GLY A 30 11.93 1.87 1.99
N MET A 31 10.71 1.50 1.61
CA MET A 31 9.97 2.14 0.51
C MET A 31 9.84 3.65 0.75
N PHE A 32 9.43 4.08 1.95
CA PHE A 32 9.31 5.49 2.27
C PHE A 32 10.64 6.25 2.12
N PHE A 33 11.75 5.69 2.59
CA PHE A 33 13.07 6.33 2.47
C PHE A 33 13.61 6.33 1.04
N ASP A 34 13.40 5.27 0.27
CA ASP A 34 13.79 5.24 -1.14
C ASP A 34 13.04 6.29 -1.95
N LEU A 35 11.80 6.57 -1.55
CA LEU A 35 10.97 7.61 -2.14
C LEU A 35 11.39 9.00 -1.68
N LEU A 36 11.67 9.22 -0.39
CA LEU A 36 12.24 10.49 0.09
C LEU A 36 13.55 10.80 -0.62
N LYS A 37 14.43 9.81 -0.82
CA LYS A 37 15.69 9.97 -1.56
C LYS A 37 15.49 10.41 -3.00
N SER A 38 14.37 10.02 -3.63
CA SER A 38 14.06 10.44 -5.00
C SER A 38 13.68 11.92 -5.12
N VAL A 39 13.25 12.53 -4.01
CA VAL A 39 12.96 13.97 -3.92
C VAL A 39 14.20 14.75 -3.45
N ASP A 40 14.78 14.34 -2.32
CA ASP A 40 15.95 14.96 -1.72
C ASP A 40 16.75 13.92 -0.92
N ALA A 41 17.87 13.46 -1.48
CA ALA A 41 18.71 12.42 -0.89
C ALA A 41 19.42 12.86 0.40
N ASP A 42 19.85 14.11 0.47
CA ASP A 42 20.57 14.65 1.62
C ASP A 42 19.60 14.80 2.80
N TRP A 43 18.39 15.27 2.53
CA TRP A 43 17.37 15.40 3.55
C TRP A 43 16.80 14.04 4.00
N ALA A 44 16.64 13.08 3.09
CA ALA A 44 16.29 11.71 3.45
C ALA A 44 17.32 11.09 4.41
N THR A 45 18.60 11.35 4.18
CA THR A 45 19.69 10.92 5.08
C THR A 45 19.61 11.63 6.43
N ALA A 46 19.37 12.94 6.44
CA ALA A 46 19.21 13.70 7.68
C ALA A 46 18.03 13.18 8.53
N ILE A 47 16.88 12.86 7.91
CA ILE A 47 15.73 12.25 8.61
C ILE A 47 16.07 10.84 9.09
N HIS A 48 16.84 10.07 8.32
CA HIS A 48 17.29 8.72 8.68
C HIS A 48 18.24 8.73 9.88
N ASP A 49 19.02 9.78 10.09
CA ASP A 49 20.01 9.84 11.17
C ASP A 49 19.45 10.46 12.47
N GLN A 50 18.27 11.08 12.43
CA GLN A 50 17.59 11.58 13.63
C GLN A 50 17.18 10.44 14.57
N GLU A 51 17.51 10.56 15.87
CA GLU A 51 17.08 9.61 16.92
C GLU A 51 15.55 9.52 17.04
N GLY A 52 14.85 10.65 16.82
CA GLY A 52 13.39 10.70 16.77
C GLY A 52 12.91 10.94 15.35
N LYS A 53 12.26 9.94 14.73
CA LYS A 53 11.65 10.12 13.41
C LYS A 53 10.48 11.08 13.51
N PRO A 54 10.46 12.20 12.75
CA PRO A 54 9.35 13.14 12.72
C PRO A 54 8.19 12.60 11.87
N PHE A 55 7.99 11.28 11.84
CA PHE A 55 6.89 10.65 11.13
C PHE A 55 6.52 9.29 11.74
N ALA A 56 5.34 8.80 11.41
CA ALA A 56 4.83 7.49 11.75
C ALA A 56 4.21 6.84 10.52
N ILE A 57 4.55 5.57 10.27
CA ILE A 57 3.91 4.75 9.25
C ILE A 57 2.99 3.75 9.96
N SER A 58 1.72 3.70 9.58
CA SER A 58 0.78 2.73 10.17
C SER A 58 1.09 1.32 9.68
N THR A 59 0.64 0.32 10.44
CA THR A 59 0.69 -1.07 10.00
C THR A 59 -0.06 -1.28 8.68
N LEU A 60 0.46 -2.18 7.85
CA LEU A 60 -0.16 -2.55 6.60
C LEU A 60 -1.40 -3.40 6.87
N ARG A 61 -2.59 -2.86 6.55
CA ARG A 61 -3.87 -3.55 6.76
C ARG A 61 -4.38 -4.15 5.45
N SER A 62 -4.71 -5.43 5.45
CA SER A 62 -5.43 -6.03 4.32
C SER A 62 -6.83 -5.43 4.27
N LEU A 63 -7.21 -4.88 3.11
CA LEU A 63 -8.60 -4.58 2.82
C LEU A 63 -9.25 -5.91 2.41
N ALA A 64 -10.40 -6.23 3.01
CA ALA A 64 -11.14 -7.44 2.64
C ALA A 64 -11.41 -7.43 1.12
N ARG A 65 -11.50 -8.63 0.53
CA ARG A 65 -11.90 -8.81 -0.87
C ARG A 65 -13.15 -7.95 -1.10
N GLN A 66 -13.18 -7.15 -2.16
CA GLN A 66 -14.47 -6.73 -2.67
C GLN A 66 -15.17 -8.04 -3.05
N THR A 67 -16.12 -8.48 -2.24
CA THR A 67 -17.06 -9.50 -2.70
C THR A 67 -17.81 -8.81 -3.84
N PRO A 68 -17.75 -9.31 -5.08
CA PRO A 68 -18.69 -8.85 -6.08
C PRO A 68 -20.07 -9.17 -5.49
N MET A 69 -20.98 -8.19 -5.50
CA MET A 69 -22.35 -8.41 -5.07
C MET A 69 -22.88 -9.63 -5.83
N PHE A 70 -23.03 -10.74 -5.12
CA PHE A 70 -23.68 -11.91 -5.65
C PHE A 70 -25.15 -11.54 -5.82
N ILE A 71 -25.51 -11.12 -7.03
CA ILE A 71 -26.92 -11.07 -7.45
C ILE A 71 -27.29 -12.53 -7.67
N PRO A 72 -28.14 -13.14 -6.82
CA PRO A 72 -28.55 -14.52 -7.04
C PRO A 72 -29.27 -14.61 -8.38
N PRO A 73 -28.90 -15.51 -9.30
CA PRO A 73 -29.72 -15.80 -10.46
C PRO A 73 -31.00 -16.50 -9.99
N ASP A 74 -32.14 -16.04 -10.50
CA ASP A 74 -33.52 -16.47 -10.18
C ASP A 74 -33.86 -17.88 -10.70
N HIS A 75 -32.93 -18.86 -10.64
CA HIS A 75 -33.15 -20.21 -11.18
C HIS A 75 -32.53 -21.32 -10.32
N PRO A 76 -33.34 -22.29 -9.80
CA PRO A 76 -32.83 -23.41 -9.03
C PRO A 76 -32.62 -24.61 -9.95
N SER A 77 -31.41 -24.78 -10.51
CA SER A 77 -30.87 -26.10 -10.91
C SER A 77 -29.53 -25.95 -11.60
N SER A 78 -28.45 -26.13 -10.85
CA SER A 78 -27.25 -26.88 -11.25
C SER A 78 -26.18 -26.76 -10.18
N SER A 79 -25.54 -27.89 -9.88
CA SER A 79 -24.47 -28.10 -8.91
C SER A 79 -23.42 -26.98 -8.88
N PRO A 80 -22.83 -26.67 -7.71
CA PRO A 80 -21.80 -25.65 -7.61
C PRO A 80 -20.56 -26.14 -8.36
N LYS A 81 -20.39 -25.69 -9.60
CA LYS A 81 -19.06 -25.65 -10.19
C LYS A 81 -18.25 -24.77 -9.27
N GLU A 82 -17.21 -25.34 -8.66
CA GLU A 82 -16.12 -24.63 -8.00
C GLU A 82 -15.86 -23.36 -8.79
N GLY A 83 -16.34 -22.24 -8.23
CA GLY A 83 -16.15 -20.95 -8.82
C GLY A 83 -14.66 -20.78 -8.97
N THR A 84 -14.22 -20.70 -10.21
CA THR A 84 -13.04 -19.98 -10.63
C THR A 84 -13.20 -18.54 -10.13
N GLY A 85 -13.02 -18.37 -8.83
CA GLY A 85 -12.98 -17.10 -8.15
C GLY A 85 -11.79 -16.38 -8.71
N GLN A 86 -12.04 -15.61 -9.77
CA GLN A 86 -11.14 -14.59 -10.27
C GLN A 86 -10.58 -13.90 -9.04
N ASN A 87 -9.26 -13.98 -8.87
CA ASN A 87 -8.55 -13.33 -7.78
C ASN A 87 -8.67 -11.81 -8.02
N GLU A 88 -9.81 -11.24 -7.66
CA GLU A 88 -9.98 -9.80 -7.54
C GLU A 88 -8.94 -9.34 -6.52
N GLY A 89 -8.03 -8.48 -7.02
CA GLY A 89 -6.72 -8.24 -6.44
C GLY A 89 -6.78 -7.99 -4.95
N ARG A 90 -5.97 -8.74 -4.19
CA ARG A 90 -5.76 -8.41 -2.78
C ARG A 90 -5.21 -6.99 -2.71
N ARG A 91 -5.80 -6.21 -1.81
CA ARG A 91 -5.43 -4.82 -1.57
C ARG A 91 -5.00 -4.64 -0.13
N TRP A 92 -3.99 -3.81 0.07
CA TRP A 92 -3.53 -3.44 1.39
C TRP A 92 -3.50 -1.93 1.52
N ARG A 93 -3.67 -1.42 2.73
CA ARG A 93 -3.68 0.00 3.02
C ARG A 93 -2.72 0.33 4.14
N PHE A 94 -2.02 1.44 4.01
CA PHE A 94 -1.24 2.05 5.08
C PHE A 94 -1.33 3.57 4.97
N THR A 95 -0.90 4.26 6.03
CA THR A 95 -0.86 5.72 6.11
C THR A 95 0.51 6.14 6.60
N ILE A 96 1.03 7.24 6.07
CA ILE A 96 2.24 7.89 6.56
C ILE A 96 1.80 9.18 7.23
N ARG A 97 2.33 9.56 8.39
CA ARG A 97 2.01 10.82 9.06
C ARG A 97 3.20 11.53 9.64
N SER A 98 3.27 12.84 9.44
CA SER A 98 4.29 13.71 10.04
C SER A 98 3.64 14.93 10.70
N PRO A 99 4.07 15.31 11.91
CA PRO A 99 3.80 16.63 12.49
C PRO A 99 4.73 17.72 11.94
N ASP A 100 5.80 17.37 11.22
CA ASP A 100 6.70 18.33 10.57
C ASP A 100 6.08 18.80 9.26
N GLN A 101 5.90 20.12 9.12
CA GLN A 101 5.19 20.69 7.96
C GLN A 101 5.94 20.42 6.66
N ARG A 102 7.27 20.55 6.66
CA ARG A 102 8.08 20.34 5.45
C ARG A 102 8.01 18.89 5.01
N LEU A 103 8.07 17.94 5.94
CA LEU A 103 7.90 16.51 5.66
C LEU A 103 6.50 16.15 5.21
N SER A 104 5.48 16.78 5.78
CA SER A 104 4.10 16.62 5.32
C SER A 104 3.92 17.07 3.86
N GLU A 105 4.44 18.24 3.49
CA GLU A 105 4.39 18.77 2.13
C GLU A 105 5.12 17.85 1.13
N VAL A 106 6.30 17.33 1.52
CA VAL A 106 7.02 16.37 0.67
C VAL A 106 6.28 15.04 0.57
N ILE A 107 5.68 14.51 1.65
CA ILE A 107 4.85 13.30 1.59
C ILE A 107 3.72 13.50 0.58
N ASP A 108 3.01 14.63 0.64
CA ASP A 108 1.87 14.91 -0.23
C ASP A 108 2.29 15.09 -1.70
N GLN A 109 3.40 15.81 -1.96
CA GLN A 109 3.94 15.95 -3.31
C GLN A 109 4.41 14.60 -3.86
N SER A 110 5.11 13.83 -3.04
CA SER A 110 5.64 12.52 -3.40
C SER A 110 4.51 11.53 -3.64
N ALA A 111 3.40 11.62 -2.91
CA ALA A 111 2.26 10.72 -3.06
C ALA A 111 1.71 10.70 -4.50
N ALA A 112 1.71 11.85 -5.19
CA ALA A 112 1.35 11.92 -6.60
C ALA A 112 2.37 11.22 -7.52
N GLU A 113 3.66 11.33 -7.21
CA GLU A 113 4.71 10.60 -7.94
C GLU A 113 4.74 9.10 -7.64
N TRP A 114 4.10 8.67 -6.55
CA TRP A 114 4.03 7.26 -6.16
C TRP A 114 2.90 6.53 -6.86
N GLU A 115 1.86 7.26 -7.30
CA GLU A 115 0.74 6.69 -8.05
C GLU A 115 1.23 5.86 -9.24
N GLY A 116 0.83 4.59 -9.27
CA GLY A 116 1.16 3.67 -10.37
C GLY A 116 2.56 3.04 -10.32
N LYS A 117 3.44 3.45 -9.40
CA LYS A 117 4.75 2.79 -9.21
C LYS A 117 4.55 1.37 -8.70
N VAL A 118 5.43 0.46 -9.12
CA VAL A 118 5.43 -0.93 -8.68
C VAL A 118 6.56 -1.15 -7.70
N ASP A 119 6.24 -1.61 -6.49
CA ASP A 119 7.24 -1.93 -5.47
C ASP A 119 7.08 -3.38 -4.97
N ARG A 120 8.12 -3.91 -4.33
CA ARG A 120 8.19 -5.29 -3.88
C ARG A 120 8.12 -5.41 -2.35
N ILE A 121 6.95 -5.79 -1.83
CA ILE A 121 6.77 -6.13 -0.42
C ILE A 121 6.74 -7.64 -0.23
N GLY A 122 7.65 -8.18 0.59
CA GLY A 122 7.86 -9.63 0.70
C GLY A 122 8.22 -10.25 -0.65
N ASN A 123 7.40 -11.21 -1.09
CA ASN A 123 7.47 -11.83 -2.42
C ASN A 123 6.50 -11.20 -3.45
N ALA A 124 5.72 -10.20 -3.04
CA ALA A 124 4.69 -9.57 -3.84
C ALA A 124 5.23 -8.38 -4.62
N ARG A 125 4.87 -8.25 -5.90
CA ARG A 125 4.95 -6.98 -6.63
C ARG A 125 3.60 -6.30 -6.48
N LEU A 126 3.58 -5.05 -6.01
CA LEU A 126 2.37 -4.31 -5.70
C LEU A 126 2.42 -2.95 -6.39
N VAL A 127 1.30 -2.54 -6.96
CA VAL A 127 1.11 -1.21 -7.52
C VAL A 127 0.67 -0.27 -6.40
N ILE A 128 1.34 0.85 -6.24
CA ILE A 128 1.00 1.90 -5.28
C ILE A 128 -0.11 2.77 -5.85
N ARG A 129 -1.10 3.10 -5.01
CA ARG A 129 -2.17 4.05 -5.28
C ARG A 129 -2.30 5.03 -4.11
N ASN A 130 -2.39 6.32 -4.41
CA ASN A 130 -2.72 7.40 -3.50
C ASN A 130 -4.24 7.60 -3.49
N ILE A 131 -4.86 7.65 -2.29
CA ILE A 131 -6.33 7.66 -2.14
C ILE A 131 -6.83 8.70 -1.13
#